data_AF-A0A512M761-F1
#
_entry.id   AF-A0A512M761-F1
#
_cell.length_a   1.000
_cell.length_b   1.000
_cell.length_c   1.000
_cell.angle_alpha   90.00
_cell.angle_beta   90.00
_cell.angle_gamma   90.00
#
_symmetry.space_group_name_H-M   'P 1'
#
loop_
_entity.id
_entity.type
_entity.pdbx_description
1 polymer ?
#
loop_
_entity_poly.entity_id
_entity_poly.type
_entity_poly.pdbx_seq_one_letter_code
_entity_poly.pdbx_strand_id
1 'polypeptide(L)'
;MIGFQIPGTFGVFLAMKSFAAICGLLLIGLMNVFGAEVVRLEWKTKHGAPPPILDQRAAALLPAFRLGLATLNEAAVVQLSLSQSALLGLSEAQSAVLRPLVTERYRLIAESPAFLQATSLLADCYQEAKAVRGTASLYVPDKVVEASPVIVFLHGYGGSFLWYQHWLAEGFPDSIILCPAYGISPATIPGEYVREAVAAASKHLGFSLQPASLIGLSAGGFGACRLYAADPRGFSRLICMAGFPPEETIGRFKRDNPVYFIAGASEFFVLSGQLGREVRSIQRNVPSAEMQAVPDGDHFFMLTHPEATRKILKRWLGTVPKILR
;
A
#
# COMPACT_ATOMS: atom_id res chain seq x y z
N MET A 1 79.50 -42.74 15.74
CA MET A 1 79.09 -41.33 15.83
C MET A 1 77.66 -41.21 15.31
N ILE A 2 76.76 -40.92 16.24
CA ILE A 2 75.48 -40.20 16.16
C ILE A 2 74.73 -40.23 14.81
N GLY A 3 73.65 -41.00 14.77
CA GLY A 3 72.58 -40.88 13.77
C GLY A 3 71.50 -39.89 14.24
N PHE A 4 71.04 -39.03 13.33
CA PHE A 4 69.93 -38.10 13.53
C PHE A 4 68.67 -38.65 12.85
N GLN A 5 67.60 -38.83 13.62
CA GLN A 5 66.25 -39.16 13.15
C GLN A 5 65.40 -37.89 13.07
N ILE A 6 64.71 -37.68 11.95
CA ILE A 6 63.77 -36.57 11.71
C ILE A 6 62.34 -37.06 12.02
N PRO A 7 61.56 -36.36 12.87
CA PRO A 7 60.18 -36.75 13.16
C PRO A 7 59.16 -36.14 12.18
N GLY A 8 58.47 -37.02 11.46
CA GLY A 8 57.00 -37.15 11.45
C GLY A 8 56.12 -35.97 11.00
N THR A 9 55.78 -35.95 9.72
CA THR A 9 54.74 -35.13 9.06
C THR A 9 53.31 -35.68 9.24
N PHE A 10 52.82 -35.82 10.48
CA PHE A 10 51.46 -36.38 10.74
C PHE A 10 50.41 -35.37 11.23
N GLY A 11 50.77 -34.10 11.47
CA GLY A 11 49.88 -33.10 12.08
C GLY A 11 49.04 -32.23 11.14
N VAL A 12 49.33 -32.20 9.83
CA VAL A 12 48.77 -31.18 8.92
C VAL A 12 47.42 -31.60 8.29
N PHE A 13 47.15 -32.90 8.18
CA PHE A 13 45.93 -33.39 7.51
C PHE A 13 44.65 -33.32 8.36
N LEU A 14 44.74 -33.21 9.68
CA LEU A 14 43.56 -33.12 10.55
C LEU A 14 43.00 -31.68 10.64
N ALA A 15 43.86 -30.66 10.53
CA ALA A 15 43.44 -29.25 10.62
C ALA A 15 42.65 -28.77 9.38
N MET A 16 42.93 -29.30 8.19
CA MET A 16 42.23 -28.90 6.96
C MET A 16 40.78 -29.42 6.88
N LYS A 17 40.46 -30.58 7.49
CA LYS A 17 39.09 -31.11 7.47
C LYS A 17 38.14 -30.34 8.39
N SER A 18 38.65 -29.81 9.51
CA SER A 18 37.87 -28.99 10.43
C SER A 18 37.61 -27.58 9.88
N PHE A 19 38.53 -27.00 9.10
CA PHE A 19 38.34 -25.67 8.50
C PHE A 19 37.30 -25.68 7.38
N ALA A 20 37.28 -26.72 6.53
CA ALA A 20 36.27 -26.86 5.48
C ALA A 20 34.85 -27.06 6.04
N ALA A 21 34.69 -27.75 7.17
CA ALA A 21 33.40 -27.92 7.84
C ALA A 21 32.88 -26.61 8.45
N ILE A 22 33.77 -25.78 9.02
CA ILE A 22 33.41 -24.47 9.60
C ILE A 22 33.05 -23.47 8.48
N CYS A 23 33.80 -23.44 7.37
CA CYS A 23 33.43 -22.62 6.21
C CYS A 23 32.12 -23.08 5.54
N GLY A 24 31.86 -24.39 5.49
CA GLY A 24 30.59 -24.93 5.00
C GLY A 24 29.38 -24.53 5.85
N LEU A 25 29.52 -24.53 7.18
CA LEU A 25 28.46 -24.08 8.11
C LEU A 25 28.24 -22.56 8.06
N LEU A 26 29.30 -21.77 7.86
CA LEU A 26 29.19 -20.31 7.64
C LEU A 26 28.54 -19.96 6.29
N LEU A 27 28.76 -20.76 5.24
CA LEU A 27 28.11 -20.59 3.94
C LEU A 27 26.64 -21.03 3.93
N ILE A 28 26.25 -22.01 4.75
CA ILE A 28 24.84 -22.40 4.94
C ILE A 28 24.10 -21.39 5.85
N GLY A 29 24.80 -20.77 6.81
CA GLY A 29 24.27 -19.68 7.66
C GLY A 29 24.07 -18.34 6.94
N LEU A 30 24.52 -18.20 5.69
CA LEU A 30 24.29 -17.04 4.83
C LEU A 30 23.15 -17.26 3.82
N MET A 31 22.42 -18.36 3.92
CA MET A 31 21.09 -18.42 3.33
C MET A 31 20.20 -17.46 4.12
N ASN A 32 20.27 -16.19 3.72
CA ASN A 32 19.49 -15.09 4.24
C ASN A 32 18.04 -15.56 4.39
N VAL A 33 17.63 -15.77 5.64
CA VAL A 33 16.23 -15.78 6.01
C VAL A 33 15.79 -14.33 5.87
N PHE A 34 15.57 -13.89 4.64
CA PHE A 34 14.96 -12.59 4.37
C PHE A 34 13.51 -12.72 4.83
N GLY A 35 13.21 -12.16 6.00
CA GLY A 35 11.84 -11.87 6.37
C GLY A 35 11.27 -10.79 5.47
N ALA A 36 9.95 -10.64 5.47
CA ALA A 36 9.26 -9.61 4.73
C ALA A 36 9.82 -8.24 5.08
N GLU A 37 9.80 -7.34 4.12
CA GLU A 37 10.36 -6.01 4.27
C GLU A 37 9.52 -4.96 3.57
N VAL A 38 9.70 -3.71 3.98
CA VAL A 38 9.11 -2.54 3.33
C VAL A 38 10.21 -1.65 2.82
N VAL A 39 10.22 -1.43 1.51
CA VAL A 39 11.24 -0.69 0.77
C VAL A 39 10.66 0.60 0.20
N ARG A 40 11.38 1.71 0.37
CA ARG A 40 11.08 2.95 -0.34
C ARG A 40 11.65 2.88 -1.76
N LEU A 41 10.78 3.01 -2.75
CA LEU A 41 11.15 3.14 -4.16
C LEU A 41 11.15 4.60 -4.57
N GLU A 42 12.09 4.95 -5.44
CA GLU A 42 12.17 6.28 -6.06
C GLU A 42 12.53 6.18 -7.54
N TRP A 43 11.96 7.07 -8.35
CA TRP A 43 12.26 7.18 -9.77
C TRP A 43 12.15 8.62 -10.25
N LYS A 44 12.69 8.92 -11.44
CA LYS A 44 12.47 10.22 -12.10
C LYS A 44 11.11 10.22 -12.79
N THR A 45 10.34 11.30 -12.64
CA THR A 45 9.02 11.42 -13.26
C THR A 45 8.73 12.83 -13.73
N LYS A 46 7.95 12.94 -14.82
CA LYS A 46 7.31 14.20 -15.24
C LYS A 46 5.85 14.30 -14.78
N HIS A 47 5.32 13.21 -14.24
CA HIS A 47 3.94 13.01 -13.84
C HIS A 47 3.76 13.14 -12.33
N GLY A 48 4.73 13.72 -11.61
CA GLY A 48 4.61 13.93 -10.17
C GLY A 48 3.48 14.90 -9.81
N ALA A 49 2.95 14.75 -8.60
CA ALA A 49 1.83 15.54 -8.12
C ALA A 49 2.19 17.04 -8.06
N PRO A 50 1.23 17.93 -8.35
CA PRO A 50 1.38 19.34 -8.03
C PRO A 50 1.40 19.56 -6.51
N PRO A 51 1.88 20.72 -6.02
CA PRO A 51 1.74 21.11 -4.63
C PRO A 51 0.27 21.06 -4.17
N PRO A 52 0.00 20.77 -2.88
CA PRO A 52 -1.35 20.73 -2.37
C PRO A 52 -2.02 22.11 -2.48
N ILE A 53 -3.23 22.13 -3.03
CA ILE A 53 -4.09 23.32 -3.05
C ILE A 53 -5.03 23.20 -1.85
N LEU A 54 -4.85 24.08 -0.88
CA LEU A 54 -5.60 24.11 0.38
C LEU A 54 -6.35 25.44 0.53
N ASP A 55 -7.40 25.47 1.35
CA ASP A 55 -8.03 26.73 1.74
C ASP A 55 -7.05 27.64 2.51
N GLN A 56 -7.39 28.92 2.66
CA GLN A 56 -6.50 29.92 3.26
C GLN A 56 -6.05 29.54 4.68
N ARG A 57 -6.92 28.92 5.49
CA ARG A 57 -6.62 28.56 6.87
C ARG A 57 -5.65 27.38 6.92
N ALA A 58 -5.90 26.35 6.12
CA ALA A 58 -5.03 25.18 6.02
C ALA A 58 -3.68 25.54 5.36
N ALA A 59 -3.68 26.41 4.35
CA ALA A 59 -2.47 26.91 3.70
C ALA A 59 -1.55 27.67 4.67
N ALA A 60 -2.12 28.45 5.60
CA ALA A 60 -1.34 29.16 6.63
C ALA A 60 -0.61 28.21 7.61
N LEU A 61 -1.14 27.01 7.84
CA LEU A 61 -0.55 26.00 8.72
C LEU A 61 0.41 25.04 8.00
N LEU A 62 0.40 25.04 6.67
CA LEU A 62 1.14 24.10 5.85
C LEU A 62 2.67 24.12 6.10
N PRO A 63 3.35 25.27 6.29
CA PRO A 63 4.77 25.28 6.62
C PRO A 63 5.08 24.57 7.95
N ALA A 64 4.28 24.81 8.99
CA ALA A 64 4.45 24.15 10.29
C ALA A 64 4.16 22.64 10.18
N PHE A 65 3.14 22.26 9.41
CA PHE A 65 2.83 20.87 9.14
C PHE A 65 3.95 20.14 8.40
N ARG A 66 4.54 20.77 7.37
CA ARG A 66 5.72 20.25 6.65
C ARG A 66 6.92 20.08 7.57
N LEU A 67 7.18 21.04 8.45
CA LEU A 67 8.24 20.92 9.45
C LEU A 67 7.98 19.72 10.38
N GLY A 68 6.73 19.53 10.82
CA GLY A 68 6.32 18.35 11.59
C GLY A 68 6.61 17.05 10.85
N LEU A 69 6.25 16.96 9.57
CA LEU A 69 6.53 15.79 8.72
C LEU A 69 8.03 15.52 8.54
N ALA A 70 8.87 16.56 8.56
CA ALA A 70 10.31 16.44 8.41
C ALA A 70 11.05 16.09 9.70
N THR A 71 10.43 16.30 10.88
CA THR A 71 11.11 16.22 12.18
C THR A 71 10.52 15.18 13.13
N LEU A 72 9.25 14.83 12.96
CA LEU A 72 8.53 13.87 13.79
C LEU A 72 8.26 12.59 13.00
N ASN A 73 8.13 11.47 13.72
CA ASN A 73 7.63 10.25 13.10
C ASN A 73 6.13 10.40 12.73
N GLU A 74 5.68 9.59 11.77
CA GLU A 74 4.29 9.66 11.25
C GLU A 74 3.26 9.51 12.37
N ALA A 75 3.49 8.61 13.34
CA ALA A 75 2.60 8.40 14.47
C ALA A 75 2.37 9.70 15.25
N ALA A 76 3.42 10.43 15.59
CA ALA A 76 3.33 11.69 16.30
C ALA A 76 2.59 12.77 15.48
N VAL A 77 2.88 12.88 14.18
CA VAL A 77 2.17 13.81 13.30
C VAL A 77 0.68 13.51 13.27
N VAL A 78 0.30 12.23 13.09
CA VAL A 78 -1.11 11.83 13.04
C VAL A 78 -1.81 12.06 14.37
N GLN A 79 -1.17 11.76 15.51
CA GLN A 79 -1.75 12.04 16.83
C GLN A 79 -1.97 13.54 17.06
N LEU A 80 -1.02 14.38 16.66
CA LEU A 80 -1.17 15.83 16.71
C LEU A 80 -2.33 16.29 15.81
N SER A 81 -2.45 15.78 14.60
CA SER A 81 -3.56 16.11 13.70
C SER A 81 -4.91 15.67 14.28
N LEU A 82 -5.01 14.50 14.89
CA LEU A 82 -6.24 14.01 15.53
C LEU A 82 -6.59 14.78 16.81
N SER A 83 -5.60 15.38 17.49
CA SER A 83 -5.85 16.30 18.61
C SER A 83 -6.49 17.62 18.16
N GLN A 84 -6.38 17.94 16.87
CA GLN A 84 -6.95 19.13 16.22
C GLN A 84 -7.97 18.72 15.15
N SER A 85 -8.98 17.94 15.57
CA SER A 85 -9.97 17.29 14.69
C SER A 85 -10.53 18.18 13.57
N ALA A 86 -10.78 19.46 13.87
CA ALA A 86 -11.32 20.43 12.93
C ALA A 86 -10.41 20.65 11.70
N LEU A 87 -9.07 20.53 11.85
CA LEU A 87 -8.14 20.65 10.72
C LEU A 87 -8.23 19.47 9.75
N LEU A 88 -8.71 18.32 10.22
CA LEU A 88 -8.94 17.12 9.42
C LEU A 88 -10.39 17.03 8.90
N GLY A 89 -11.24 18.04 9.18
CA GLY A 89 -12.67 17.98 8.88
C GLY A 89 -13.41 16.93 9.71
N LEU A 90 -12.86 16.54 10.86
CA LEU A 90 -13.45 15.56 11.77
C LEU A 90 -14.18 16.24 12.92
N SER A 91 -15.32 15.67 13.33
CA SER A 91 -15.92 16.01 14.61
C SER A 91 -15.03 15.54 15.78
N GLU A 92 -15.22 16.15 16.95
CA GLU A 92 -14.54 15.71 18.18
C GLU A 92 -14.89 14.26 18.53
N ALA A 93 -16.15 13.87 18.35
CA ALA A 93 -16.61 12.50 18.58
C ALA A 93 -15.90 11.48 17.66
N GLN A 94 -15.81 11.77 16.36
CA GLN A 94 -15.05 10.93 15.43
C GLN A 94 -13.58 10.84 15.83
N SER A 95 -12.96 11.96 16.21
CA SER A 95 -11.56 11.95 16.62
C SER A 95 -11.33 11.24 17.97
N ALA A 96 -12.30 11.27 18.87
CA ALA A 96 -12.27 10.49 20.10
C ALA A 96 -12.29 8.98 19.83
N VAL A 97 -13.07 8.52 18.84
CA VAL A 97 -13.10 7.13 18.39
C VAL A 97 -11.81 6.74 17.67
N LEU A 98 -11.30 7.60 16.77
CA LEU A 98 -10.14 7.28 15.92
C LEU A 98 -8.81 7.29 16.67
N ARG A 99 -8.61 8.18 17.65
CA ARG A 99 -7.35 8.28 18.40
C ARG A 99 -6.85 6.95 18.97
N PRO A 100 -7.63 6.17 19.75
CA PRO A 100 -7.15 4.89 20.27
C PRO A 100 -6.87 3.87 19.15
N LEU A 101 -7.71 3.83 18.11
CA LEU A 101 -7.54 2.90 16.99
C LEU A 101 -6.26 3.16 16.19
N VAL A 102 -5.97 4.44 15.92
CA VAL A 102 -4.75 4.87 15.23
C VAL A 102 -3.52 4.66 16.12
N THR A 103 -3.63 4.96 17.42
CA THR A 103 -2.55 4.70 18.40
C THR A 103 -2.16 3.23 18.38
N GLU A 104 -3.15 2.35 18.50
CA GLU A 104 -2.94 0.91 18.47
C GLU A 104 -2.33 0.46 17.14
N ARG A 105 -2.79 1.02 16.02
CA ARG A 105 -2.24 0.71 14.72
C ARG A 105 -0.75 1.06 14.60
N TYR A 106 -0.31 2.21 15.10
CA TYR A 106 1.11 2.57 15.11
C TYR A 106 1.94 1.78 16.12
N ARG A 107 1.34 1.35 17.24
CA ARG A 107 1.98 0.40 18.16
C ARG A 107 2.30 -0.91 17.44
N LEU A 108 1.33 -1.48 16.71
CA LEU A 108 1.51 -2.69 15.91
C LEU A 108 2.58 -2.52 14.82
N ILE A 109 2.63 -1.35 14.16
CA ILE A 109 3.69 -1.04 13.17
C ILE A 109 5.06 -1.05 13.81
N ALA A 110 5.22 -0.44 14.99
CA ALA A 110 6.49 -0.38 15.72
C ALA A 110 6.98 -1.76 16.19
N GLU A 111 6.06 -2.73 16.34
CA GLU A 111 6.37 -4.11 16.73
C GLU A 111 6.56 -5.05 15.53
N SER A 112 6.24 -4.60 14.31
CA SER A 112 6.29 -5.43 13.12
C SER A 112 7.69 -5.47 12.52
N PRO A 113 8.38 -6.64 12.45
CA PRO A 113 9.74 -6.74 11.94
C PRO A 113 9.90 -6.17 10.53
N ALA A 114 8.92 -6.41 9.65
CA ALA A 114 8.93 -5.91 8.27
C ALA A 114 8.84 -4.39 8.16
N PHE A 115 8.32 -3.72 9.20
CA PHE A 115 8.06 -2.27 9.21
C PHE A 115 9.03 -1.49 10.10
N LEU A 116 9.94 -2.15 10.83
CA LEU A 116 10.91 -1.48 11.72
C LEU A 116 11.75 -0.41 11.00
N GLN A 117 12.05 -0.63 9.73
CA GLN A 117 12.84 0.30 8.89
C GLN A 117 11.98 1.02 7.85
N ALA A 118 10.66 0.87 7.91
CA ALA A 118 9.77 1.47 6.92
C ALA A 118 9.71 3.00 7.10
N THR A 119 10.07 3.72 6.05
CA THR A 119 9.98 5.18 6.02
C THR A 119 8.60 5.61 5.52
N SER A 120 7.93 6.47 6.29
CA SER A 120 6.69 7.13 5.85
C SER A 120 6.93 7.94 4.57
N LEU A 121 5.96 7.86 3.64
CA LEU A 121 5.93 8.70 2.44
C LEU A 121 4.95 9.87 2.56
N LEU A 122 4.46 10.13 3.78
CA LEU A 122 3.51 11.21 4.01
C LEU A 122 4.11 12.56 3.65
N ALA A 123 5.40 12.80 3.95
CA ALA A 123 6.11 14.02 3.55
C ALA A 123 6.11 14.25 2.03
N ASP A 124 6.23 13.19 1.23
CA ASP A 124 6.24 13.27 -0.23
C ASP A 124 4.89 13.74 -0.81
N CYS A 125 3.80 13.57 -0.08
CA CYS A 125 2.46 14.04 -0.45
C CYS A 125 2.26 15.56 -0.26
N TYR A 126 3.14 16.25 0.46
CA TYR A 126 3.00 17.66 0.82
C TYR A 126 4.14 18.54 0.28
N GLN A 127 4.81 18.17 -0.80
CA GLN A 127 5.92 18.95 -1.37
C GLN A 127 5.50 20.39 -1.75
N GLU A 128 6.45 21.33 -1.67
CA GLU A 128 6.27 22.75 -2.03
C GLU A 128 6.18 23.01 -3.52
N ALA A 129 6.87 22.20 -4.30
CA ALA A 129 6.90 22.26 -5.74
C ALA A 129 6.35 20.96 -6.32
N LYS A 130 6.04 20.99 -7.63
CA LYS A 130 5.66 19.78 -8.36
C LYS A 130 6.79 18.76 -8.24
N ALA A 131 6.47 17.55 -7.81
CA ALA A 131 7.46 16.50 -7.62
C ALA A 131 8.11 16.11 -8.95
N VAL A 132 9.45 16.13 -9.00
CA VAL A 132 10.27 15.66 -10.14
C VAL A 132 10.77 14.22 -9.94
N ARG A 133 10.56 13.68 -8.74
CA ARG A 133 10.81 12.29 -8.36
C ARG A 133 9.50 11.67 -7.90
N GLY A 134 9.19 10.50 -8.43
CA GLY A 134 8.09 9.69 -7.92
C GLY A 134 8.58 8.82 -6.77
N THR A 135 7.69 8.54 -5.83
CA THR A 135 7.97 7.72 -4.66
C THR A 135 6.83 6.72 -4.42
N ALA A 136 7.19 5.54 -3.94
CA ALA A 136 6.24 4.51 -3.54
C ALA A 136 6.82 3.65 -2.43
N SER A 137 5.96 3.14 -1.56
CA SER A 137 6.34 2.12 -0.58
C SER A 137 6.04 0.75 -1.17
N LEU A 138 6.97 -0.18 -1.07
CA LEU A 138 6.85 -1.54 -1.57
C LEU A 138 7.02 -2.51 -0.41
N TYR A 139 5.96 -3.23 -0.06
CA TYR A 139 6.06 -4.39 0.81
C TYR A 139 6.41 -5.62 -0.03
N VAL A 140 7.47 -6.31 0.36
CA VAL A 140 7.97 -7.55 -0.25
C VAL A 140 7.76 -8.69 0.75
N PRO A 141 6.99 -9.74 0.40
CA PRO A 141 6.76 -10.86 1.30
C PRO A 141 8.01 -11.75 1.42
N ASP A 142 8.12 -12.55 2.49
CA ASP A 142 9.23 -13.51 2.73
C ASP A 142 9.51 -14.40 1.51
N LYS A 143 8.43 -14.80 0.81
CA LYS A 143 8.49 -15.66 -0.38
C LYS A 143 7.91 -14.91 -1.56
N VAL A 144 8.80 -14.23 -2.28
CA VAL A 144 8.45 -13.50 -3.48
C VAL A 144 8.87 -14.26 -4.74
N VAL A 145 7.93 -14.43 -5.68
CA VAL A 145 8.16 -15.03 -7.00
C VAL A 145 7.41 -14.24 -8.07
N GLU A 146 7.71 -14.47 -9.34
CA GLU A 146 7.04 -13.77 -10.47
C GLU A 146 5.52 -13.96 -10.49
N ALA A 147 5.01 -15.06 -9.93
CA ALA A 147 3.58 -15.35 -9.82
C ALA A 147 2.93 -14.79 -8.54
N SER A 148 3.68 -14.13 -7.65
CA SER A 148 3.14 -13.58 -6.41
C SER A 148 2.01 -12.56 -6.71
N PRO A 149 0.89 -12.60 -5.96
CA PRO A 149 -0.18 -11.61 -6.13
C PRO A 149 0.34 -10.19 -5.91
N VAL A 150 -0.13 -9.25 -6.73
CA VAL A 150 0.27 -7.84 -6.65
C VAL A 150 -0.95 -6.99 -6.29
N ILE A 151 -0.78 -6.12 -5.30
CA ILE A 151 -1.76 -5.09 -4.91
C ILE A 151 -1.12 -3.73 -5.19
N VAL A 152 -1.82 -2.89 -5.95
CA VAL A 152 -1.52 -1.46 -6.04
C VAL A 152 -2.58 -0.73 -5.23
N PHE A 153 -2.17 -0.04 -4.16
CA PHE A 153 -3.08 0.68 -3.28
C PHE A 153 -2.90 2.19 -3.40
N LEU A 154 -3.99 2.89 -3.73
CA LEU A 154 -4.06 4.35 -3.80
C LEU A 154 -4.70 4.90 -2.52
N HIS A 155 -3.96 5.74 -1.82
CA HIS A 155 -4.38 6.32 -0.53
C HIS A 155 -5.60 7.25 -0.64
N GLY A 156 -6.22 7.54 0.50
CA GLY A 156 -7.28 8.54 0.62
C GLY A 156 -6.78 9.98 0.58
N TYR A 157 -7.68 10.93 0.83
CA TYR A 157 -7.27 12.30 1.09
C TYR A 157 -6.42 12.36 2.36
N GLY A 158 -5.36 13.16 2.37
CA GLY A 158 -4.44 13.31 3.48
C GLY A 158 -3.07 12.69 3.24
N GLY A 159 -2.89 11.88 2.19
CA GLY A 159 -1.59 11.35 1.77
C GLY A 159 -1.37 9.87 2.05
N SER A 160 -0.15 9.40 1.73
CA SER A 160 0.25 8.00 1.81
C SER A 160 0.74 7.63 3.21
N PHE A 161 -0.20 7.37 4.12
CA PHE A 161 0.13 6.92 5.48
C PHE A 161 0.66 5.48 5.47
N LEU A 162 1.69 5.21 6.28
CA LEU A 162 2.31 3.89 6.42
C LEU A 162 1.32 2.83 6.94
N TRP A 163 0.35 3.24 7.76
CA TRP A 163 -0.59 2.31 8.36
C TRP A 163 -1.51 1.61 7.35
N TYR A 164 -1.76 2.21 6.18
CA TYR A 164 -2.52 1.54 5.11
C TYR A 164 -1.81 0.28 4.64
N GLN A 165 -0.51 0.39 4.36
CA GLN A 165 0.29 -0.72 3.86
C GLN A 165 0.46 -1.80 4.94
N HIS A 166 0.68 -1.40 6.19
CA HIS A 166 0.72 -2.35 7.31
C HIS A 166 -0.60 -3.12 7.45
N TRP A 167 -1.74 -2.43 7.41
CA TRP A 167 -3.05 -3.07 7.51
C TRP A 167 -3.30 -4.09 6.37
N LEU A 168 -2.84 -3.77 5.16
CA LEU A 168 -2.91 -4.66 4.00
C LEU A 168 -1.95 -5.84 4.13
N ALA A 169 -0.69 -5.62 4.53
CA ALA A 169 0.31 -6.68 4.71
C ALA A 169 -0.15 -7.70 5.77
N GLU A 170 -0.77 -7.26 6.86
CA GLU A 170 -1.36 -8.14 7.87
C GLU A 170 -2.50 -9.00 7.30
N GLY A 171 -3.32 -8.43 6.40
CA GLY A 171 -4.44 -9.15 5.77
C GLY A 171 -4.02 -10.06 4.60
N PHE A 172 -2.93 -9.72 3.93
CA PHE A 172 -2.44 -10.29 2.68
C PHE A 172 -0.91 -10.48 2.69
N PRO A 173 -0.36 -11.27 3.62
CA PRO A 173 1.08 -11.33 3.88
C PRO A 173 1.89 -11.91 2.71
N ASP A 174 1.27 -12.69 1.83
CA ASP A 174 1.91 -13.29 0.65
C ASP A 174 1.85 -12.41 -0.61
N SER A 175 1.27 -11.21 -0.50
CA SER A 175 1.13 -10.29 -1.64
C SER A 175 2.25 -9.26 -1.66
N ILE A 176 2.69 -8.89 -2.87
CA ILE A 176 3.49 -7.70 -3.10
C ILE A 176 2.54 -6.49 -3.02
N ILE A 177 2.79 -5.54 -2.12
CA ILE A 177 1.91 -4.37 -1.93
C ILE A 177 2.66 -3.10 -2.27
N LEU A 178 2.27 -2.47 -3.37
CA LEU A 178 2.81 -1.20 -3.84
C LEU A 178 1.86 -0.05 -3.50
N CYS A 179 2.36 0.94 -2.77
CA CYS A 179 1.63 2.14 -2.36
C CYS A 179 2.32 3.39 -2.93
N PRO A 180 1.96 3.84 -4.15
CA PRO A 180 2.47 5.10 -4.70
C PRO A 180 2.03 6.29 -3.85
N ALA A 181 2.96 7.19 -3.53
CA ALA A 181 2.65 8.47 -2.89
C ALA A 181 2.40 9.52 -3.96
N TYR A 182 1.20 10.12 -4.01
CA TYR A 182 0.84 11.10 -5.03
C TYR A 182 0.01 12.24 -4.43
N GLY A 183 0.70 13.31 -4.04
CA GLY A 183 0.08 14.52 -3.49
C GLY A 183 -0.79 14.23 -2.26
N ILE A 184 -1.56 15.22 -1.81
CA ILE A 184 -2.53 15.02 -0.72
C ILE A 184 -3.72 14.16 -1.14
N SER A 185 -3.96 14.01 -2.45
CA SER A 185 -5.10 13.29 -3.02
C SER A 185 -4.73 12.65 -4.36
N PRO A 186 -4.93 11.33 -4.52
CA PRO A 186 -4.69 10.64 -5.78
C PRO A 186 -5.95 10.52 -6.65
N ALA A 187 -6.99 11.33 -6.40
CA ALA A 187 -8.23 11.28 -7.19
C ALA A 187 -8.02 11.53 -8.70
N THR A 188 -6.97 12.26 -9.07
CA THR A 188 -6.59 12.58 -10.46
C THR A 188 -5.18 12.10 -10.79
N ILE A 189 -4.70 11.04 -10.12
CA ILE A 189 -3.38 10.45 -10.39
C ILE A 189 -3.26 10.01 -11.87
N PRO A 190 -2.20 10.40 -12.58
CA PRO A 190 -1.96 9.93 -13.96
C PRO A 190 -1.65 8.44 -14.00
N GLY A 191 -2.15 7.73 -15.01
CA GLY A 191 -1.84 6.31 -15.21
C GLY A 191 -0.36 6.06 -15.45
N GLU A 192 0.33 7.02 -16.05
CA GLU A 192 1.78 7.00 -16.26
C GLU A 192 2.53 6.92 -14.92
N TYR A 193 2.11 7.67 -13.89
CA TYR A 193 2.78 7.64 -12.59
C TYR A 193 2.66 6.27 -11.93
N VAL A 194 1.49 5.62 -12.04
CA VAL A 194 1.28 4.26 -11.53
C VAL A 194 2.10 3.23 -12.30
N ARG A 195 2.17 3.33 -13.64
CA ARG A 195 3.01 2.45 -14.47
C ARG A 195 4.49 2.61 -14.16
N GLU A 196 4.95 3.84 -13.93
CA GLU A 196 6.33 4.10 -13.50
C GLU A 196 6.63 3.47 -12.12
N ALA A 197 5.69 3.56 -11.17
CA ALA A 197 5.82 2.92 -9.86
C ALA A 197 5.91 1.39 -9.98
N VAL A 198 5.05 0.77 -10.81
CA VAL A 198 5.09 -0.68 -11.11
C VAL A 198 6.40 -1.09 -11.78
N ALA A 199 6.91 -0.26 -12.70
CA ALA A 199 8.21 -0.49 -13.34
C ALA A 199 9.38 -0.38 -12.34
N ALA A 200 9.33 0.59 -11.42
CA ALA A 200 10.31 0.72 -10.35
C ALA A 200 10.30 -0.50 -9.42
N ALA A 201 9.11 -1.01 -9.08
CA ALA A 201 8.96 -2.23 -8.27
C ALA A 201 9.46 -3.48 -9.02
N SER A 202 9.09 -3.65 -10.29
CA SER A 202 9.59 -4.74 -11.15
C SER A 202 11.12 -4.74 -11.24
N LYS A 203 11.71 -3.55 -11.43
CA LYS A 203 13.17 -3.38 -11.46
C LYS A 203 13.82 -3.75 -10.13
N HIS A 204 13.22 -3.36 -9.02
CA HIS A 204 13.72 -3.70 -7.68
C HIS A 204 13.70 -5.21 -7.43
N LEU A 205 12.63 -5.88 -7.85
CA LEU A 205 12.44 -7.32 -7.64
C LEU A 205 13.17 -8.21 -8.67
N GLY A 206 13.62 -7.63 -9.79
CA GLY A 206 14.34 -8.36 -10.85
C GLY A 206 13.45 -9.18 -11.79
N PHE A 207 12.13 -9.01 -11.74
CA PHE A 207 11.16 -9.66 -12.64
C PHE A 207 9.96 -8.76 -12.91
N SER A 208 9.18 -9.10 -13.94
CA SER A 208 7.98 -8.33 -14.30
C SER A 208 6.82 -8.67 -13.36
N LEU A 209 6.20 -7.66 -12.76
CA LEU A 209 5.01 -7.84 -11.94
C LEU A 209 3.79 -8.26 -12.79
N GLN A 210 2.99 -9.17 -12.25
CA GLN A 210 1.68 -9.52 -12.82
C GLN A 210 0.70 -8.34 -12.74
N PRO A 211 -0.39 -8.33 -13.55
CA PRO A 211 -1.44 -7.33 -13.44
C PRO A 211 -2.01 -7.24 -12.02
N ALA A 212 -1.86 -6.07 -11.40
CA ALA A 212 -2.19 -5.87 -10.00
C ALA A 212 -3.70 -5.78 -9.75
N SER A 213 -4.13 -6.17 -8.55
CA SER A 213 -5.41 -5.72 -8.00
C SER A 213 -5.28 -4.24 -7.65
N LEU A 214 -6.05 -3.38 -8.31
CA LEU A 214 -6.04 -1.94 -8.04
C LEU A 214 -7.06 -1.65 -6.94
N ILE A 215 -6.57 -1.19 -5.80
CA ILE A 215 -7.37 -0.81 -4.65
C ILE A 215 -7.23 0.69 -4.44
N GLY A 216 -8.33 1.40 -4.27
CA GLY A 216 -8.31 2.83 -3.95
C GLY A 216 -9.21 3.13 -2.77
N LEU A 217 -8.73 3.94 -1.82
CA LEU A 217 -9.50 4.39 -0.67
C LEU A 217 -9.98 5.84 -0.86
N SER A 218 -11.26 6.12 -0.63
CA SER A 218 -11.84 7.47 -0.65
C SER A 218 -11.44 8.23 -1.91
N ALA A 219 -10.65 9.30 -1.79
CA ALA A 219 -10.05 10.01 -2.92
C ALA A 219 -9.33 9.09 -3.92
N GLY A 220 -8.54 8.14 -3.43
CA GLY A 220 -7.90 7.11 -4.25
C GLY A 220 -8.86 6.12 -4.87
N GLY A 221 -10.06 5.94 -4.31
CA GLY A 221 -11.15 5.16 -4.93
C GLY A 221 -11.60 5.79 -6.25
N PHE A 222 -11.74 7.13 -6.30
CA PHE A 222 -12.05 7.84 -7.55
C PHE A 222 -10.90 7.74 -8.56
N GLY A 223 -9.65 7.89 -8.09
CA GLY A 223 -8.46 7.70 -8.93
C GLY A 223 -8.39 6.29 -9.52
N ALA A 224 -8.61 5.27 -8.69
CA ALA A 224 -8.63 3.87 -9.10
C ALA A 224 -9.73 3.59 -10.14
N CYS A 225 -10.94 4.13 -9.96
CA CYS A 225 -12.01 4.03 -10.94
C CYS A 225 -11.60 4.63 -12.30
N ARG A 226 -11.00 5.83 -12.31
CA ARG A 226 -10.55 6.49 -13.55
C ARG A 226 -9.46 5.71 -14.26
N LEU A 227 -8.45 5.24 -13.51
CA LEU A 227 -7.37 4.43 -14.06
C LEU A 227 -7.90 3.13 -14.69
N TYR A 228 -8.74 2.41 -13.95
CA TYR A 228 -9.29 1.14 -14.40
C TYR A 228 -10.24 1.28 -15.59
N ALA A 229 -11.05 2.34 -15.61
CA ALA A 229 -11.92 2.64 -16.74
C ALA A 229 -11.15 3.09 -18.00
N ALA A 230 -9.95 3.65 -17.83
CA ALA A 230 -9.08 4.07 -18.93
C ALA A 230 -8.26 2.91 -19.51
N ASP A 231 -7.73 2.03 -18.65
CA ASP A 231 -6.94 0.87 -19.04
C ASP A 231 -7.29 -0.36 -18.20
N PRO A 232 -8.40 -1.04 -18.51
CA PRO A 232 -8.83 -2.20 -17.73
C PRO A 232 -7.81 -3.35 -17.79
N ARG A 233 -7.11 -3.54 -18.92
CA ARG A 233 -6.15 -4.65 -19.10
C ARG A 233 -4.88 -4.49 -18.26
N GLY A 234 -4.58 -3.28 -17.78
CA GLY A 234 -3.45 -3.03 -16.89
C GLY A 234 -3.63 -3.60 -15.48
N PHE A 235 -4.83 -4.03 -15.11
CA PHE A 235 -5.17 -4.48 -13.76
C PHE A 235 -5.99 -5.78 -13.80
N SER A 236 -5.83 -6.63 -12.79
CA SER A 236 -6.60 -7.87 -12.68
C SER A 236 -8.01 -7.66 -12.12
N ARG A 237 -8.22 -6.59 -11.34
CA ARG A 237 -9.51 -6.17 -10.78
C ARG A 237 -9.44 -4.77 -10.18
N LEU A 238 -10.60 -4.14 -10.00
CA LEU A 238 -10.78 -2.90 -9.25
C LEU A 238 -11.49 -3.16 -7.92
N ILE A 239 -10.99 -2.58 -6.83
CA ILE A 239 -11.69 -2.47 -5.54
C ILE A 239 -11.70 -1.00 -5.11
N CYS A 240 -12.85 -0.36 -5.14
CA CYS A 240 -13.06 1.00 -4.65
C CYS A 240 -13.58 0.95 -3.20
N MET A 241 -12.82 1.50 -2.27
CA MET A 241 -13.13 1.53 -0.83
C MET A 241 -13.53 2.94 -0.40
N ALA A 242 -14.57 3.08 0.41
CA ALA A 242 -15.05 4.37 0.93
C ALA A 242 -15.28 5.44 -0.17
N GLY A 243 -15.71 4.99 -1.35
CA GLY A 243 -15.93 5.84 -2.52
C GLY A 243 -16.91 5.19 -3.48
N PHE A 244 -17.22 5.91 -4.55
CA PHE A 244 -18.16 5.50 -5.58
C PHE A 244 -17.60 5.86 -6.97
N PRO A 245 -18.05 5.22 -8.07
CA PRO A 245 -17.49 5.48 -9.39
C PRO A 245 -17.86 6.90 -9.85
N PRO A 246 -16.88 7.74 -10.29
CA PRO A 246 -17.20 9.01 -10.92
C PRO A 246 -18.09 8.81 -12.15
N GLU A 247 -19.02 9.73 -12.39
CA GLU A 247 -20.01 9.64 -13.48
C GLU A 247 -19.35 9.36 -14.83
N GLU A 248 -18.21 10.03 -15.11
CA GLU A 248 -17.46 9.89 -16.35
C GLU A 248 -16.82 8.50 -16.55
N THR A 249 -16.83 7.64 -15.54
CA THR A 249 -16.26 6.28 -15.58
C THR A 249 -17.31 5.19 -15.82
N ILE A 250 -18.58 5.43 -15.45
CA ILE A 250 -19.63 4.40 -15.40
C ILE A 250 -19.81 3.67 -16.75
N GLY A 251 -19.87 4.44 -17.85
CA GLY A 251 -20.04 3.89 -19.20
C GLY A 251 -18.78 3.25 -19.80
N ARG A 252 -17.63 3.33 -19.11
CA ARG A 252 -16.32 2.94 -19.64
C ARG A 252 -15.82 1.61 -19.13
N PHE A 253 -16.36 1.10 -18.01
CA PHE A 253 -16.05 -0.23 -17.51
C PHE A 253 -16.38 -1.33 -18.53
N LYS A 254 -15.50 -2.33 -18.65
CA LYS A 254 -15.57 -3.41 -19.65
C LYS A 254 -15.80 -4.76 -18.98
N ARG A 255 -16.50 -5.66 -19.69
CA ARG A 255 -17.11 -6.89 -19.17
C ARG A 255 -16.14 -7.86 -18.49
N ASP A 256 -14.91 -7.93 -18.96
CA ASP A 256 -14.03 -9.07 -18.68
C ASP A 256 -13.33 -8.98 -17.32
N ASN A 257 -13.61 -7.94 -16.55
CA ASN A 257 -12.71 -7.45 -15.53
C ASN A 257 -13.48 -7.10 -14.25
N PRO A 258 -13.30 -7.86 -13.14
CA PRO A 258 -14.09 -7.67 -11.92
C PRO A 258 -13.98 -6.28 -11.31
N VAL A 259 -15.12 -5.75 -10.86
CA VAL A 259 -15.22 -4.42 -10.22
C VAL A 259 -15.96 -4.55 -8.91
N TYR A 260 -15.36 -4.06 -7.83
CA TYR A 260 -15.91 -4.18 -6.48
C TYR A 260 -15.97 -2.83 -5.78
N PHE A 261 -17.02 -2.59 -5.02
CA PHE A 261 -17.20 -1.40 -4.20
C PHE A 261 -17.49 -1.79 -2.76
N ILE A 262 -16.74 -1.22 -1.80
CA ILE A 262 -16.98 -1.40 -0.37
C ILE A 262 -17.04 -0.03 0.31
N ALA A 263 -18.07 0.17 1.13
CA ALA A 263 -18.26 1.41 1.88
C ALA A 263 -18.87 1.13 3.25
N GLY A 264 -18.73 2.06 4.19
CA GLY A 264 -19.48 2.01 5.44
C GLY A 264 -20.97 2.18 5.18
N ALA A 265 -21.82 1.42 5.87
CA ALA A 265 -23.28 1.54 5.74
C ALA A 265 -23.81 2.95 6.07
N SER A 266 -23.11 3.70 6.92
CA SER A 266 -23.49 5.06 7.35
C SER A 266 -23.00 6.16 6.40
N GLU A 267 -22.32 5.82 5.30
CA GLU A 267 -21.89 6.79 4.29
C GLU A 267 -23.08 7.45 3.59
N PHE A 268 -23.03 8.76 3.37
CA PHE A 268 -24.14 9.49 2.75
C PHE A 268 -24.50 8.97 1.36
N PHE A 269 -23.49 8.62 0.53
CA PHE A 269 -23.72 8.06 -0.80
C PHE A 269 -24.24 6.61 -0.78
N VAL A 270 -24.13 5.92 0.36
CA VAL A 270 -24.78 4.62 0.59
C VAL A 270 -26.22 4.84 1.03
N LEU A 271 -26.44 5.68 2.04
CA LEU A 271 -27.78 5.99 2.60
C LEU A 271 -28.72 6.61 1.56
N SER A 272 -28.21 7.50 0.70
CA SER A 272 -28.98 8.09 -0.41
C SER A 272 -29.23 7.12 -1.58
N GLY A 273 -28.67 5.90 -1.52
CA GLY A 273 -28.75 4.89 -2.57
C GLY A 273 -27.95 5.21 -3.83
N GLN A 274 -27.11 6.26 -3.82
CA GLN A 274 -26.30 6.67 -4.97
C GLN A 274 -25.38 5.54 -5.43
N LEU A 275 -24.56 4.99 -4.53
CA LEU A 275 -23.64 3.89 -4.86
C LEU A 275 -24.39 2.71 -5.51
N GLY A 276 -25.55 2.34 -4.95
CA GLY A 276 -26.38 1.28 -5.52
C GLY A 276 -26.89 1.56 -6.93
N ARG A 277 -27.29 2.80 -7.23
CA ARG A 277 -27.71 3.18 -8.59
C ARG A 277 -26.56 3.14 -9.58
N GLU A 278 -25.39 3.61 -9.19
CA GLU A 278 -24.21 3.65 -10.05
C GLU A 278 -23.65 2.25 -10.31
N VAL A 279 -23.55 1.41 -9.28
CA VAL A 279 -23.11 0.00 -9.43
C VAL A 279 -24.07 -0.78 -10.31
N ARG A 280 -25.39 -0.58 -10.19
CA ARG A 280 -26.37 -1.17 -11.12
C ARG A 280 -26.19 -0.70 -12.56
N SER A 281 -25.73 0.53 -12.77
CA SER A 281 -25.39 1.03 -14.11
C SER A 281 -24.13 0.35 -14.65
N ILE A 282 -23.11 0.14 -13.82
CA ILE A 282 -21.89 -0.61 -14.18
C ILE A 282 -22.24 -2.08 -14.52
N GLN A 283 -23.15 -2.70 -13.76
CA GLN A 283 -23.57 -4.10 -13.95
C GLN A 283 -24.13 -4.38 -15.35
N ARG A 284 -24.64 -3.38 -16.06
CA ARG A 284 -25.07 -3.51 -17.46
C ARG A 284 -23.92 -3.88 -18.40
N ASN A 285 -22.71 -3.39 -18.10
CA ASN A 285 -21.49 -3.66 -18.88
C ASN A 285 -20.62 -4.73 -18.22
N VAL A 286 -20.66 -4.84 -16.89
CA VAL A 286 -19.83 -5.74 -16.08
C VAL A 286 -20.73 -6.52 -15.12
N PRO A 287 -21.34 -7.63 -15.55
CA PRO A 287 -22.30 -8.36 -14.71
C PRO A 287 -21.72 -8.88 -13.38
N SER A 288 -20.39 -9.00 -13.29
CA SER A 288 -19.67 -9.38 -12.07
C SER A 288 -19.46 -8.23 -11.08
N ALA A 289 -19.87 -7.00 -11.42
CA ALA A 289 -19.70 -5.86 -10.53
C ALA A 289 -20.54 -6.03 -9.25
N GLU A 290 -19.92 -5.81 -8.09
CA GLU A 290 -20.55 -6.04 -6.79
C GLU A 290 -20.32 -4.83 -5.86
N MET A 291 -21.28 -4.57 -4.97
CA MET A 291 -21.11 -3.67 -3.84
C MET A 291 -21.38 -4.38 -2.51
N GLN A 292 -20.65 -4.00 -1.47
CA GLN A 292 -20.88 -4.43 -0.09
C GLN A 292 -20.84 -3.21 0.83
N ALA A 293 -21.82 -3.11 1.72
CA ALA A 293 -21.79 -2.15 2.81
C ALA A 293 -21.28 -2.85 4.08
N VAL A 294 -20.34 -2.24 4.79
CA VAL A 294 -19.90 -2.71 6.11
C VAL A 294 -20.96 -2.28 7.13
N PRO A 295 -21.68 -3.21 7.78
CA PRO A 295 -22.68 -2.88 8.79
C PRO A 295 -22.07 -2.01 9.89
N ASP A 296 -22.80 -0.98 10.30
CA ASP A 296 -22.39 0.02 11.31
C ASP A 296 -21.09 0.79 11.00
N GLY A 297 -20.51 0.57 9.82
CA GLY A 297 -19.31 1.24 9.34
C GLY A 297 -19.60 2.64 8.84
N ASP A 298 -18.67 3.56 9.11
CA ASP A 298 -18.61 4.91 8.55
C ASP A 298 -17.43 5.01 7.54
N HIS A 299 -16.99 6.22 7.22
CA HIS A 299 -15.84 6.45 6.32
C HIS A 299 -14.54 5.78 6.78
N PHE A 300 -14.43 5.45 8.07
CA PHE A 300 -13.24 4.89 8.69
C PHE A 300 -13.38 3.39 8.99
N PHE A 301 -14.27 2.69 8.27
CA PHE A 301 -14.54 1.26 8.45
C PHE A 301 -13.29 0.35 8.40
N MET A 302 -12.21 0.78 7.74
CA MET A 302 -10.93 0.04 7.78
C MET A 302 -10.33 -0.06 9.19
N LEU A 303 -10.52 0.97 10.01
CA LEU A 303 -10.04 1.03 11.40
C LEU A 303 -11.12 0.60 12.39
N THR A 304 -12.37 1.01 12.18
CA THR A 304 -13.48 0.70 13.11
C THR A 304 -14.03 -0.71 12.94
N HIS A 305 -13.94 -1.29 11.74
CA HIS A 305 -14.47 -2.62 11.40
C HIS A 305 -13.44 -3.45 10.59
N PRO A 306 -12.21 -3.64 11.08
CA PRO A 306 -11.11 -4.22 10.30
C PRO A 306 -11.42 -5.65 9.83
N GLU A 307 -12.02 -6.49 10.69
CA GLU A 307 -12.28 -7.89 10.36
C GLU A 307 -13.39 -8.08 9.32
N ALA A 308 -14.49 -7.32 9.44
CA ALA A 308 -15.55 -7.32 8.43
C ALA A 308 -15.01 -6.89 7.07
N THR A 309 -14.20 -5.83 7.07
CA THR A 309 -13.54 -5.31 5.86
C THR A 309 -12.61 -6.33 5.23
N ARG A 310 -11.71 -6.94 6.02
CA ARG A 310 -10.77 -7.97 5.56
C ARG A 310 -11.48 -9.19 5.00
N LYS A 311 -12.57 -9.63 5.63
CA LYS A 311 -13.37 -10.76 5.16
C LYS A 311 -13.90 -10.51 3.74
N ILE A 312 -14.41 -9.31 3.48
CA ILE A 312 -14.90 -8.93 2.15
C ILE A 312 -13.74 -8.89 1.14
N LEU A 313 -12.61 -8.24 1.50
CA LEU A 313 -11.45 -8.16 0.61
C LEU A 313 -10.84 -9.53 0.31
N LYS A 314 -10.71 -10.43 1.28
CA LYS A 314 -10.20 -11.80 1.09
C LYS A 314 -11.04 -12.58 0.08
N ARG A 315 -12.36 -12.45 0.14
CA ARG A 315 -13.27 -13.08 -0.84
C ARG A 315 -13.01 -12.57 -2.26
N TRP A 316 -12.89 -11.27 -2.44
CA TRP A 316 -12.68 -10.66 -3.77
C TRP A 316 -11.26 -10.89 -4.31
N LEU A 317 -10.25 -10.85 -3.44
CA LEU A 317 -8.85 -11.04 -3.83
C LEU A 317 -8.51 -12.52 -4.08
N GLY A 318 -9.13 -13.45 -3.35
CA GLY A 318 -8.97 -14.89 -3.53
C GLY A 318 -9.69 -15.48 -4.75
N THR A 319 -10.58 -14.72 -5.40
CA THR A 319 -11.27 -15.18 -6.61
C THR A 319 -10.32 -15.06 -7.81
N VAL A 320 -9.79 -16.19 -8.32
CA VAL A 320 -8.96 -16.20 -9.53
C VAL A 320 -9.79 -15.67 -10.72
N PRO A 321 -9.41 -14.55 -11.35
CA PRO A 321 -10.13 -14.05 -12.52
C PRO A 321 -10.06 -15.10 -13.63
N LYS A 322 -11.20 -15.46 -14.23
CA LYS A 322 -11.19 -16.24 -15.46
C LYS A 322 -10.66 -15.33 -16.58
N ILE A 323 -9.36 -15.38 -16.83
CA ILE A 323 -8.77 -14.71 -17.99
C ILE A 323 -9.27 -15.47 -19.22
N LEU A 324 -10.31 -14.94 -19.88
CA LEU A 324 -10.71 -15.41 -21.20
C LEU A 324 -9.61 -14.95 -22.16
N ARG A 325 -8.79 -15.92 -22.60
CA ARG A 325 -7.80 -15.72 -23.67
C ARG A 325 -8.49 -15.57 -25.01
#